data_AF-A0A2D9T7W9-F1
#
_entry.id   AF-A0A2D9T7W9-F1
#
_cell.length_a   1.000
_cell.length_b   1.000
_cell.length_c   1.000
_cell.angle_alpha   90.00
_cell.angle_beta   90.00
_cell.angle_gamma   90.00
#
_symmetry.space_group_name_H-M   'P 1'
#
loop_
_entity.id
_entity.type
_entity.pdbx_description
1 polymer ?
#
loop_
_entity_poly.entity_id
_entity_poly.type
_entity_poly.pdbx_seq_one_letter_code
_entity_poly.pdbx_strand_id
1 'polypeptide(L)'
;MGHIHQVNHLPLAELEALELPRDTPVVTVCNNGFESRKAAVRLVEAGFTEVYHLVGGMLRWNAEERPVARVDTWRAAPRRS
;
A
#
# COMPACT_ATOMS: atom_id res chain seq x y z
N MET A 1 -8.41 13.49 -1.43
CA MET A 1 -7.23 12.76 -1.93
C MET A 1 -7.68 11.38 -2.36
N GLY A 2 -7.35 10.96 -3.58
CA GLY A 2 -7.63 9.60 -4.07
C GLY A 2 -6.55 8.60 -3.66
N HIS A 3 -6.57 7.42 -4.26
CA HIS A 3 -5.55 6.38 -4.09
C HIS A 3 -4.96 5.96 -5.45
N ILE A 4 -3.83 5.26 -5.46
CA ILE A 4 -3.32 4.63 -6.69
C ILE A 4 -4.28 3.49 -7.07
N HIS A 5 -4.56 3.31 -8.36
CA HIS A 5 -5.43 2.21 -8.82
C HIS A 5 -4.95 0.85 -8.32
N GLN A 6 -5.91 -0.03 -7.98
CA GLN A 6 -5.65 -1.42 -7.54
C GLN A 6 -4.74 -1.54 -6.31
N VAL A 7 -4.79 -0.56 -5.40
CA VAL A 7 -4.08 -0.63 -4.12
C VAL A 7 -4.79 -1.56 -3.14
N ASN A 8 -4.01 -2.31 -2.36
CA ASN A 8 -4.51 -3.03 -1.19
C ASN A 8 -4.34 -2.16 0.05
N HIS A 9 -5.46 -1.78 0.68
CA HIS A 9 -5.45 -1.06 1.96
C HIS A 9 -5.34 -2.04 3.11
N LEU A 10 -4.16 -2.09 3.73
CA LEU A 10 -3.87 -3.02 4.82
C LEU A 10 -3.27 -2.25 6.00
N PRO A 11 -3.71 -2.54 7.24
CA PRO A 11 -3.00 -2.09 8.43
C PRO A 11 -1.58 -2.68 8.46
N LEU A 12 -0.62 -1.92 9.00
CA LEU A 12 0.76 -2.36 9.09
C LEU A 12 0.94 -3.66 9.91
N ALA A 13 0.03 -3.92 10.84
CA ALA A 13 0.02 -5.13 11.66
C ALA A 13 -0.38 -6.40 10.88
N GLU A 14 -1.09 -6.26 9.76
CA GLU A 14 -1.56 -7.40 8.94
C GLU A 14 -0.57 -7.76 7.82
N LEU A 15 0.55 -7.03 7.71
CA LEU A 15 1.54 -7.19 6.66
C LEU A 15 2.21 -8.58 6.67
N GLU A 16 2.41 -9.15 7.85
CA GLU A 16 3.05 -10.46 8.04
C GLU A 16 2.13 -11.62 7.61
N ALA A 17 0.82 -11.39 7.57
CA ALA A 17 -0.18 -12.35 7.14
C ALA A 17 -0.34 -12.41 5.61
N LEU A 18 0.47 -11.64 4.85
CA LEU A 18 0.43 -11.66 3.39
C LEU A 18 0.94 -12.99 2.82
N GLU A 19 -0.01 -13.78 2.31
CA GLU A 19 0.24 -14.98 1.53
C GLU A 19 0.49 -14.61 0.06
N LEU A 20 1.67 -14.05 -0.20
CA LEU A 20 2.15 -13.75 -1.55
C LEU A 20 3.50 -14.46 -1.81
N PRO A 21 3.76 -14.89 -3.06
CA PRO A 21 5.10 -15.31 -3.47
C PRO A 21 6.13 -14.24 -3.13
N ARG A 22 7.27 -14.63 -2.56
CA ARG A 22 8.28 -13.69 -2.06
C ARG A 22 9.02 -12.93 -3.17
N ASP A 23 8.96 -13.43 -4.39
CA ASP A 23 9.41 -12.81 -5.63
C ASP A 23 8.40 -11.84 -6.24
N THR A 24 7.21 -11.67 -5.63
CA THR A 24 6.23 -10.69 -6.10
C THR A 24 6.76 -9.28 -5.89
N PRO A 25 6.83 -8.43 -6.95
CA PRO A 25 7.19 -7.02 -6.78
C PRO A 25 6.12 -6.28 -5.97
N VAL A 26 6.52 -5.65 -4.87
CA VAL A 26 5.64 -4.89 -3.99
C VAL A 26 6.08 -3.43 -3.90
N VAL A 27 5.15 -2.51 -4.16
CA VAL A 27 5.34 -1.07 -3.92
C VAL A 27 4.47 -0.65 -2.73
N THR A 28 5.10 -0.17 -1.65
CA THR A 28 4.38 0.37 -0.50
C THR A 28 4.16 1.88 -0.64
N VAL A 29 2.97 2.33 -0.25
CA VAL A 29 2.59 3.75 -0.28
C VAL A 29 1.71 4.11 0.90
N CYS A 30 1.92 5.29 1.47
CA CYS A 30 1.04 5.88 2.49
C CYS A 30 0.88 7.38 2.21
N ASN A 31 0.40 8.16 3.17
CA ASN A 31 0.16 9.59 2.96
C ASN A 31 1.45 10.38 2.62
N ASN A 32 2.47 10.32 3.49
CA ASN A 32 3.68 11.13 3.39
C ASN A 32 4.98 10.31 3.19
N GLY A 33 4.88 8.98 3.07
CA GLY A 33 6.02 8.08 2.89
C GLY A 33 6.62 7.47 4.18
N PHE A 34 6.28 7.97 5.37
CA PHE A 34 6.90 7.47 6.61
C PHE A 34 6.48 6.05 6.97
N GLU A 35 5.17 5.79 7.03
CA GLU A 35 4.66 4.46 7.40
C GLU A 35 4.92 3.41 6.30
N SER A 36 4.85 3.80 5.03
CA SER A 36 5.14 2.88 3.92
C SER A 36 6.61 2.47 3.87
N ARG A 37 7.54 3.35 4.28
CA ARG A 37 8.94 2.97 4.46
C ARG A 37 9.10 1.87 5.53
N LYS A 38 8.39 1.96 6.65
CA LYS A 38 8.40 0.91 7.69
C LYS A 38 7.83 -0.40 7.16
N ALA A 39 6.73 -0.33 6.39
CA ALA A 39 6.17 -1.50 5.72
C ALA A 39 7.16 -2.17 4.77
N ALA A 40 7.90 -1.38 3.98
CA ALA A 40 8.90 -1.92 3.07
C ALA A 40 10.01 -2.69 3.82
N VAL A 41 10.52 -2.14 4.93
CA VAL A 41 11.52 -2.83 5.76
C VAL A 41 10.99 -4.17 6.27
N ARG A 42 9.77 -4.20 6.80
CA ARG A 42 9.16 -5.44 7.30
C ARG A 42 8.93 -6.49 6.22
N LEU A 43 8.56 -6.09 5.01
CA LEU A 43 8.42 -7.02 3.88
C LEU A 43 9.77 -7.64 3.51
N VAL A 44 10.84 -6.85 3.47
CA VAL A 44 12.19 -7.36 3.24
C VAL A 44 12.60 -8.34 4.35
N GLU A 45 12.34 -8.00 5.61
CA GLU A 45 12.59 -8.89 6.76
C GLU A 45 11.76 -10.19 6.69
N ALA A 46 10.54 -10.13 6.14
CA ALA A 46 9.68 -11.29 5.88
C ALA A 46 10.09 -12.11 4.64
N GLY A 47 11.18 -11.73 3.96
CA GLY A 47 11.79 -12.47 2.86
C GLY A 47 11.33 -12.06 1.45
N PHE A 48 10.58 -10.96 1.30
CA PHE A 48 10.27 -10.44 -0.03
C PHE A 48 11.54 -9.90 -0.71
N THR A 49 11.75 -10.23 -1.98
CA THR A 49 12.98 -9.91 -2.70
C THR A 49 12.88 -8.62 -3.52
N GLU A 50 11.67 -8.22 -3.90
CA GLU A 50 11.42 -7.05 -4.74
C GLU A 50 10.49 -6.06 -4.02
N VAL A 51 11.06 -5.25 -3.13
CA VAL A 51 10.30 -4.28 -2.33
C VAL A 51 10.75 -2.85 -2.60
N TYR A 52 9.78 -2.01 -2.92
CA TYR A 52 9.97 -0.58 -3.20
C TYR A 52 9.02 0.24 -2.32
N HIS A 53 9.40 1.47 -1.98
CA HIS A 53 8.48 2.42 -1.34
C HIS A 53 8.37 3.70 -2.15
N LEU A 54 7.17 4.29 -2.18
CA LEU A 54 6.94 5.56 -2.87
C LEU A 54 7.40 6.74 -2.00
N VAL A 55 8.56 7.31 -2.34
CA VAL A 55 9.12 8.49 -1.65
C VAL A 55 8.15 9.68 -1.74
N GLY A 56 7.84 10.29 -0.60
CA GLY A 56 6.89 11.41 -0.50
C GLY A 56 5.41 10.99 -0.48
N GLY A 57 5.12 9.69 -0.64
CA GLY A 57 3.78 9.12 -0.53
C GLY A 57 2.77 9.73 -1.50
N MET A 58 1.49 9.61 -1.13
CA MET A 58 0.38 10.17 -1.89
C MET A 58 0.44 11.70 -1.97
N LEU A 59 1.00 12.41 -1.00
CA LEU A 59 1.15 13.86 -1.06
C LEU A 59 1.95 14.29 -2.30
N ARG A 60 3.13 13.69 -2.50
CA ARG A 60 3.94 13.94 -3.70
C ARG A 60 3.27 13.46 -4.97
N TRP A 61 2.65 12.28 -4.94
CA TRP A 61 1.92 11.74 -6.10
C TRP A 61 0.83 12.70 -6.60
N ASN A 62 0.04 13.27 -5.68
CA ASN A 62 -1.00 14.25 -6.01
C ASN A 62 -0.40 15.58 -6.45
N ALA A 63 0.70 16.03 -5.84
CA ALA A 63 1.39 17.27 -6.22
C ALA A 63 1.99 17.20 -7.64
N GLU A 64 2.38 16.01 -8.09
CA GLU A 64 2.82 15.73 -9.46
C GLU A 64 1.65 15.47 -10.43
N GLU A 65 0.41 15.73 -10.00
CA GLU A 65 -0.82 15.59 -10.79
C GLU A 65 -1.00 14.20 -11.43
N ARG A 66 -0.43 13.18 -10.79
CA ARG A 66 -0.49 11.80 -11.30
C ARG A 66 -1.91 11.23 -11.17
N PRO A 67 -2.29 10.27 -12.03
CA PRO A 67 -3.61 9.65 -11.98
C PRO A 67 -3.91 9.09 -10.59
N VAL A 68 -5.09 9.42 -10.07
CA VAL A 68 -5.61 8.84 -8.83
C VAL A 68 -6.95 8.20 -9.10
N ALA A 69 -7.11 6.99 -8.58
CA ALA A 69 -8.41 6.37 -8.43
C ALA A 69 -9.21 7.15 -7.37
N ARG A 70 -10.42 7.54 -7.76
CA ARG A 70 -11.45 8.07 -6.87
C ARG A 70 -12.64 7.13 -6.99
N VAL A 71 -12.52 5.95 -6.39
CA VAL A 71 -13.63 5.00 -6.32
C VAL A 71 -14.04 4.82 -4.86
N ASP A 72 -15.26 5.25 -4.57
CA ASP A 72 -15.99 5.07 -3.30
C ASP A 72 -16.48 3.63 -3.14
N THR A 73 -15.60 2.64 -3.32
CA THR A 73 -16.00 1.23 -3.17
C THR A 73 -15.07 0.50 -2.21
N TRP A 74 -14.93 1.02 -1.00
CA TRP A 74 -14.94 0.11 0.15
C TRP A 74 -16.34 -0.49 0.21
N ARG A 75 -16.56 -1.64 -0.45
CA ARG A 75 -17.62 -2.53 0.01
C ARG A 75 -17.16 -3.00 1.38
N ALA A 76 -17.64 -2.34 2.43
CA ALA A 76 -17.80 -3.01 3.70
C ALA A 76 -18.43 -4.37 3.38
N ALA A 77 -17.76 -5.46 3.73
CA ALA A 77 -18.40 -6.76 3.76
C ALA A 77 -19.77 -6.57 4.46
N PRO A 78 -20.87 -7.12 3.92
CA PRO A 78 -22.17 -6.93 4.53
C PRO A 78 -22.06 -7.32 6.01
N ARG A 79 -22.42 -6.39 6.90
CA ARG A 79 -22.58 -6.70 8.32
C ARG A 79 -23.60 -7.84 8.37
N ARG A 80 -23.15 -9.04 8.74
CA ARG A 80 -24.07 -10.16 8.98
C ARG A 80 -25.06 -9.69 10.06
N SER A 81 -26.34 -9.79 9.75
CA SER A 81 -27.46 -9.69 10.69
C SER A 81 -27.39 -10.80 11.71
#